data_AF-A0A2V7K0T2-F1
#
_entry.id   AF-A0A2V7K0T2-F1
#
_cell.length_a   1.000
_cell.length_b   1.000
_cell.length_c   1.000
_cell.angle_alpha   90.00
_cell.angle_beta   90.00
_cell.angle_gamma   90.00
#
_symmetry.space_group_name_H-M   'P 1'
#
loop_
_entity.id
_entity.type
_entity.pdbx_description
1 polymer ?
#
loop_
_entity_poly.entity_id
_entity_poly.type
_entity_poly.pdbx_seq_one_letter_code
_entity_poly.pdbx_strand_id
1 'polypeptide(L)' 'VELAGTAPRRWTIVPRPANAVLLPEDWGAQYAVCPQCSHRAPLRGAPATMHCPRCNRLSAVAWDEAYLGRK' A
#
# COMPACT_ATOMS: atom_id res chain seq x y z
N VAL A 1 2.42 -22.09 6.76
CA VAL A 1 1.89 -21.26 5.65
C VAL A 1 2.96 -20.26 5.29
N GLU A 2 3.70 -20.51 4.23
CA GLU A 2 4.81 -19.66 3.83
C GLU A 2 4.29 -18.72 2.74
N LEU A 3 4.09 -17.46 3.09
CA LEU A 3 3.70 -16.41 2.15
C LEU A 3 4.93 -16.01 1.33
N ALA A 4 5.48 -16.94 0.54
CA ALA A 4 6.50 -16.68 -0.46
C ALA A 4 5.84 -16.13 -1.73
N GLY A 5 5.15 -15.00 -1.61
CA GLY A 5 4.75 -14.21 -2.76
C GLY A 5 5.95 -13.36 -3.16
N THR A 6 6.42 -13.47 -4.40
CA THR A 6 7.42 -12.55 -4.98
C THR A 6 7.17 -11.13 -4.46
N ALA A 7 8.17 -10.52 -3.81
CA ALA A 7 7.98 -9.21 -3.19
C ALA A 7 7.41 -8.27 -4.27
N PRO A 8 6.16 -7.79 -4.12
CA PRO A 8 5.50 -7.08 -5.19
C PRO A 8 6.36 -5.87 -5.53
N ARG A 9 6.78 -5.70 -6.78
CA ARG A 9 7.59 -4.50 -7.17
C ARG A 9 6.82 -3.18 -7.05
N ARG A 10 5.56 -3.26 -6.62
CA ARG A 10 4.56 -2.20 -6.56
C ARG A 10 4.14 -2.00 -5.11
N TRP A 11 3.68 -0.81 -4.78
CA TRP A 11 3.10 -0.55 -3.47
C TRP A 11 1.86 -1.41 -3.26
N THR A 12 1.82 -2.14 -2.15
CA THR A 12 0.67 -2.95 -1.76
C THR A 12 -0.32 -2.08 -1.02
N ILE A 13 -1.58 -2.09 -1.46
CA ILE A 13 -2.67 -1.37 -0.80
C ILE A 13 -3.27 -2.29 0.26
N VAL A 14 -3.26 -1.85 1.50
CA VAL A 14 -3.87 -2.58 2.61
C VAL A 14 -5.13 -1.82 3.02
N PRO A 15 -6.33 -2.43 2.89
CA PRO A 15 -7.53 -1.85 3.47
C PRO A 15 -7.40 -1.85 4.99
N ARG A 16 -7.80 -0.75 5.63
CA ARG A 16 -7.80 -0.66 7.08
C ARG A 16 -8.82 -1.67 7.62
N PRO A 17 -8.40 -2.68 8.41
CA PRO A 17 -9.38 -3.54 9.07
C PRO A 17 -10.17 -2.70 10.07
N ALA A 18 -11.48 -2.95 10.20
CA ALA A 18 -12.37 -2.19 11.07
C ALA A 18 -11.87 -2.07 12.52
N ASN A 19 -11.06 -3.05 12.97
CA ASN A 19 -10.50 -3.13 14.32
C ASN A 19 -9.05 -2.61 14.43
N ALA A 20 -8.57 -1.81 13.46
CA ALA A 20 -7.23 -1.24 13.52
C ALA A 20 -7.15 -0.09 14.55
N VAL A 21 -6.86 -0.42 15.81
CA VAL A 21 -6.65 0.54 16.91
C VAL A 21 -5.32 1.29 16.81
N LEU A 22 -4.36 0.77 16.03
CA LEU A 22 -2.97 1.25 15.97
C LEU A 22 -2.65 2.13 14.73
N LEU A 23 -3.65 2.53 13.95
CA LEU A 23 -3.44 3.35 12.74
C LEU A 23 -3.93 4.79 12.96
N PRO A 24 -3.08 5.81 12.71
CA PRO A 24 -3.47 7.21 12.80
C PRO A 24 -4.66 7.51 11.88
N GLU A 25 -5.60 8.33 12.35
CA GLU A 25 -6.80 8.73 11.58
C GLU A 25 -6.46 9.44 10.27
N ASP A 26 -5.29 10.12 10.22
CA ASP A 26 -4.80 10.85 9.04
C ASP A 26 -4.54 9.97 7.81
N TRP A 27 -4.39 8.65 7.97
CA TRP A 27 -4.07 7.74 6.86
C TRP A 27 -5.30 7.31 6.05
N GLY A 28 -6.50 7.61 6.53
CA GLY A 28 -7.76 7.26 5.86
C GLY A 28 -8.13 5.78 5.96
N ALA A 29 -8.96 5.32 5.01
CA ALA A 29 -9.52 3.97 4.98
C ALA A 29 -8.57 2.91 4.42
N GLN A 30 -7.50 3.30 3.73
CA GLN A 30 -6.53 2.41 3.10
C GLN A 30 -5.15 3.07 3.12
N TYR A 31 -4.09 2.27 3.25
CA TYR A 31 -2.71 2.76 3.20
C TYR A 31 -1.84 1.88 2.32
N ALA A 32 -0.72 2.42 1.89
CA ALA A 32 0.23 1.71 1.05
C ALA A 32 1.46 1.27 1.84
N VAL A 33 1.96 0.09 1.49
CA VAL A 33 3.21 -0.44 2.05
C VAL A 33 4.27 -0.50 0.95
N CYS A 34 5.41 0.15 1.21
CA CYS A 34 6.55 0.13 0.33
C CYS A 34 7.11 -1.29 0.27
N PRO A 35 7.27 -1.88 -0.92
CA PRO A 35 7.72 -3.27 -1.03
C PRO A 35 9.20 -3.47 -0.71
N GLN A 36 9.99 -2.39 -0.68
CA GLN A 36 11.43 -2.47 -0.50
C GLN A 36 11.84 -2.38 0.97
N CYS A 37 11.21 -1.48 1.73
CA CYS A 37 11.57 -1.20 3.13
C CYS A 37 10.40 -1.38 4.11
N SER A 38 9.27 -1.91 3.64
CA SER A 38 8.02 -2.08 4.41
C SER A 38 7.51 -0.81 5.07
N HIS A 39 7.97 0.36 4.59
CA HIS A 39 7.53 1.65 5.10
C HIS A 39 6.10 1.89 4.67
N ARG A 40 5.25 2.27 5.62
CA ARG A 40 3.83 2.47 5.40
C ARG A 40 3.59 3.96 5.17
N ALA A 41 2.84 4.29 4.13
CA ALA A 41 2.54 5.66 3.76
C ALA A 41 1.03 5.81 3.49
N PRO A 42 0.44 6.97 3.84
CA PRO A 42 -0.96 7.26 3.55
C PRO A 42 -1.19 7.35 2.03
N LEU A 43 -2.32 6.80 1.57
CA LEU A 43 -2.76 6.93 0.18
C LEU A 43 -3.56 8.22 0.02
N ARG A 44 -2.95 9.25 -0.56
CA ARG A 44 -3.66 10.50 -0.89
C ARG A 44 -4.38 10.34 -2.23
N GLY A 45 -5.63 9.86 -2.20
CA GLY A 45 -6.43 9.60 -3.39
C GLY A 45 -6.01 8.31 -4.10
N ALA A 46 -5.90 8.34 -5.44
CA ALA A 46 -5.55 7.19 -6.27
C ALA A 46 -4.25 7.39 -7.09
N PRO A 47 -3.09 7.66 -6.47
CA PRO A 47 -1.85 7.91 -7.22
C PRO A 47 -1.38 6.65 -7.95
N ALA A 48 -1.15 6.76 -9.27
CA ALA A 48 -0.62 5.64 -10.05
C ALA A 48 0.82 5.23 -9.62
N THR A 49 1.60 6.18 -9.10
CA THR A 49 2.96 5.97 -8.58
C THR A 49 3.17 6.74 -7.28
N MET A 50 4.00 6.20 -6.38
CA MET A 50 4.37 6.87 -5.13
C MET A 50 5.87 6.75 -4.85
N HIS A 51 6.40 7.81 -4.25
CA HIS A 51 7.77 7.85 -3.75
C HIS A 51 7.82 7.43 -2.29
N CYS A 52 8.73 6.52 -1.96
CA CYS A 52 8.93 6.17 -0.56
C CYS A 52 9.76 7.25 0.14
N PRO A 53 9.29 7.89 1.22
CA PRO A 53 10.08 8.90 1.94
C PRO A 53 11.30 8.31 2.65
N ARG A 54 11.35 6.97 2.84
CA ARG A 54 12.45 6.28 3.52
C ARG A 54 13.57 5.85 2.57
N CYS A 55 13.23 5.23 1.44
CA CYS A 55 14.22 4.74 0.48
C CYS A 55 14.26 5.53 -0.84
N ASN A 56 13.46 6.60 -0.95
CA ASN A 56 13.39 7.49 -2.11
C ASN A 56 13.19 6.77 -3.45
N ARG A 57 12.43 5.67 -3.42
CA ARG A 57 12.13 4.84 -4.60
C ARG A 57 10.76 5.20 -5.15
N LEU A 58 10.71 5.52 -6.44
CA LEU A 58 9.47 5.59 -7.20
C LEU A 58 9.03 4.18 -7.62
N SER A 59 7.85 3.79 -7.17
CA SER A 59 7.20 2.53 -7.54
C SER A 59 5.74 2.78 -7.89
N ALA A 60 5.21 1.98 -8.83
CA ALA A 60 3.79 2.00 -9.14
C ALA A 60 2.97 1.49 -7.96
N VAL A 61 1.76 2.02 -7.80
CA VAL A 61 0.81 1.58 -6.78
C VAL A 61 -0.10 0.53 -7.40
N ALA A 62 -0.26 -0.60 -6.71
CA ALA A 62 -1.00 -1.74 -7.22
C ALA A 62 -2.53 -1.56 -7.12
N TRP A 63 -3.05 -0.44 -7.63
CA TRP A 63 -4.50 -0.25 -7.81
C TRP A 63 -5.12 -1.28 -8.77
N ASP A 64 -4.29 -1.79 -9.68
CA ASP A 64 -4.64 -2.69 -10.79
C ASP A 64 -4.66 -4.17 -10.40
N GLU A 65 -4.35 -4.52 -9.15
CA GLU A 65 -4.62 -5.90 -8.72
C GLU A 65 -6.14 -6.12 -8.72
N ALA A 66 -6.57 -7.12 -9.49
CA ALA A 66 -7.96 -7.41 -9.86
C ALA A 66 -8.96 -7.60 -8.70
N TYR A 67 -8.53 -7.47 -7.44
CA TYR A 67 -9.42 -7.40 -6.27
C TYR A 67 -10.12 -6.04 -6.10
N LEU A 68 -9.63 -4.95 -6.71
CA LEU A 68 -10.31 -3.63 -6.71
C LEU A 68 -11.21 -3.41 -7.95
N GLY A 69 -11.10 -4.30 -8.93
CA GLY A 69 -11.75 -4.17 -10.24
C GLY A 69 -12.92 -5.11 -10.43
N ARG A 70 -14.04 -4.84 -9.76
CA ARG A 70 -15.35 -5.05 -10.41
C ARG A 70 -16.16 -3.76 -10.23
N LYS A 71 -16.25 -3.03 -11.35
CA LYS A 71 -17.25 -1.99 -11.58
C LYS A 71 -18.65 -2.55 -11.41
#